data_AF-A0A0X8X2J9-F1
#
_entry.id   AF-A0A0X8X2J9-F1
#
_cell.length_a   1.000
_cell.length_b   1.000
_cell.length_c   1.000
_cell.angle_alpha   90.00
_cell.angle_beta   90.00
_cell.angle_gamma   90.00
#
_symmetry.space_group_name_H-M   'P 1'
#
loop_
_entity.id
_entity.type
_entity.pdbx_description
1 polymer ?
#
loop_
_entity_poly.entity_id
_entity_poly.type
_entity_poly.pdbx_seq_one_letter_code
_entity_poly.pdbx_strand_id
1 'polypeptide(L)'
;MPQKDYLKEKQEKAKTTVTGIIVLLIFIIIFIGIIVRLAIRSGTNEGFFPLMPTGKDAYEIAKDYIQPTIKSADVEFPDKDYEFSKNSDSVYTITSHFDTRNISGEEVKTEFTVTLKYNGGSSADQHNWTLVKLEEH
;
A
#
# COMPACT_ATOMS: atom_id res chain seq x y z
N MET A 1 -30.28 59.81 25.03
CA MET A 1 -30.73 58.52 25.60
C MET A 1 -29.85 57.40 25.06
N PRO A 2 -28.75 57.04 25.74
CA PRO A 2 -27.69 56.15 25.24
C PRO A 2 -27.99 54.63 25.37
N GLN A 3 -29.11 54.24 25.97
CA GLN A 3 -29.40 52.85 26.34
C GLN A 3 -29.79 51.96 25.13
N LYS A 4 -30.35 52.55 24.07
CA LYS A 4 -30.78 51.80 22.87
C LYS A 4 -29.61 51.36 21.99
N ASP A 5 -28.53 52.13 21.96
CA ASP A 5 -27.34 51.82 21.16
C ASP A 5 -26.52 50.69 21.81
N TYR A 6 -26.40 50.69 23.15
CA TYR A 6 -25.71 49.63 23.89
C TYR A 6 -26.36 48.23 23.73
N LEU A 7 -27.69 48.18 23.64
CA LEU A 7 -28.42 46.92 23.45
C LEU A 7 -28.27 46.37 22.04
N LYS A 8 -28.21 47.24 21.02
CA LYS A 8 -27.97 46.83 19.62
C LYS A 8 -26.56 46.29 19.42
N GLU A 9 -25.55 46.98 19.93
CA GLU A 9 -24.14 46.57 19.79
C GLU A 9 -23.88 45.20 20.45
N LYS A 10 -24.48 44.95 21.62
CA LYS A 10 -24.39 43.65 22.31
C LYS A 10 -25.08 42.52 21.55
N GLN A 11 -26.20 42.80 20.88
CA GLN A 11 -26.92 41.81 20.05
C GLN A 11 -26.17 41.50 18.75
N GLU A 12 -25.55 42.49 18.11
CA GLU A 12 -24.76 42.28 16.89
C GLU A 12 -23.48 41.48 17.17
N LYS A 13 -22.79 41.76 18.29
CA LYS A 13 -21.60 40.98 18.71
C LYS A 13 -21.94 39.52 19.03
N ALA A 14 -23.10 39.27 19.66
CA ALA A 14 -23.56 37.91 19.95
C ALA A 14 -23.94 37.14 18.67
N LYS A 15 -24.62 37.80 17.73
CA LYS A 15 -25.06 37.18 16.46
C LYS A 15 -23.86 36.78 15.58
N THR A 16 -22.85 37.65 15.47
CA THR A 16 -21.63 37.36 14.69
C THR A 16 -20.82 36.23 15.30
N THR A 17 -20.73 36.16 16.64
CA THR A 17 -20.04 35.06 17.33
C THR A 17 -20.71 33.71 17.09
N VAL A 18 -22.04 33.66 17.15
CA VAL A 18 -22.82 32.43 16.90
C VAL A 18 -22.69 32.01 15.43
N THR A 19 -22.73 32.94 14.48
CA THR A 19 -22.51 32.63 13.06
C THR A 19 -21.12 32.06 12.81
N GLY A 20 -20.07 32.61 13.45
CA GLY A 20 -18.70 32.08 13.34
C GLY A 20 -18.58 30.64 13.85
N ILE A 21 -19.22 30.32 14.98
CA ILE A 21 -19.23 28.97 15.56
C ILE A 21 -19.94 27.98 14.63
N ILE A 22 -21.08 28.36 14.05
CA ILE A 22 -21.83 27.52 13.11
C ILE A 22 -21.00 27.22 11.86
N VAL A 23 -20.35 28.24 11.29
CA VAL A 23 -19.48 28.06 10.11
C VAL A 23 -18.32 27.13 10.45
N LEU A 24 -17.69 27.30 11.61
CA LEU A 24 -16.60 26.42 12.06
C LEU A 24 -17.06 24.95 12.18
N LEU A 25 -18.24 24.71 12.76
CA LEU A 25 -18.80 23.36 12.88
C LEU A 25 -19.06 22.73 11.51
N ILE A 26 -19.56 23.51 10.54
CA ILE A 26 -19.75 23.04 9.16
C ILE A 26 -18.40 22.64 8.53
N PHE A 27 -17.36 23.45 8.70
CA PHE A 27 -16.02 23.11 8.19
C PHE A 27 -15.47 21.83 8.82
N ILE A 28 -15.67 21.63 10.13
CA ILE A 28 -15.26 20.40 10.82
C ILE A 28 -15.98 19.18 10.24
N ILE A 29 -17.31 19.28 10.03
CA ILE A 29 -18.09 18.17 9.45
C ILE A 29 -17.61 17.85 8.03
N ILE A 30 -17.38 18.86 7.19
CA ILE A 30 -16.86 18.67 5.83
C ILE A 30 -15.48 18.02 5.88
N PHE A 31 -14.59 18.49 6.76
CA PHE A 31 -13.24 17.96 6.91
C PHE A 31 -13.24 16.50 7.35
N ILE A 32 -14.09 16.14 8.33
CA ILE A 32 -14.31 14.75 8.74
C ILE A 32 -14.84 13.92 7.56
N GLY A 33 -15.80 14.44 6.80
CA GLY A 33 -16.33 13.76 5.62
C GLY A 33 -15.26 13.49 4.56
N ILE A 34 -14.32 14.41 4.35
CA ILE A 34 -13.18 14.22 3.45
C ILE A 34 -12.24 13.14 3.99
N ILE A 35 -11.90 13.17 5.27
CA ILE A 35 -11.04 12.15 5.90
C ILE A 35 -11.68 10.77 5.81
N VAL A 36 -12.96 10.64 6.14
CA VAL A 36 -13.70 9.37 6.06
C VAL A 36 -13.78 8.86 4.63
N ARG A 37 -14.04 9.73 3.66
CA ARG A 37 -14.06 9.36 2.23
C ARG A 37 -12.70 8.89 1.73
N LEU A 38 -11.62 9.51 2.19
CA LEU A 38 -10.25 9.06 1.90
C LEU A 38 -9.98 7.71 2.55
N ALA A 39 -10.34 7.53 3.82
CA ALA A 39 -10.15 6.28 4.55
C ALA A 39 -10.92 5.09 3.93
N ILE A 40 -12.16 5.30 3.48
CA ILE A 40 -12.97 4.24 2.85
C ILE A 40 -12.46 3.89 1.45
N ARG A 41 -11.91 4.85 0.70
CA ARG A 41 -11.28 4.58 -0.61
C ARG A 41 -9.95 3.84 -0.45
N SER A 42 -9.24 4.04 0.65
CA SER A 42 -8.04 3.30 1.04
C SER A 42 -8.39 1.95 1.68
N GLY A 43 -9.33 1.21 1.09
CA GLY A 43 -9.76 -0.09 1.59
C GLY A 43 -8.57 -1.01 1.91
N THR A 44 -8.65 -1.64 3.08
CA THR A 44 -7.72 -2.62 3.68
C THR A 44 -6.57 -2.03 4.53
N ASN A 45 -6.76 -2.18 5.85
CA ASN A 45 -5.77 -2.51 6.87
C ASN A 45 -4.31 -2.14 6.56
N GLU A 46 -3.91 -0.90 6.79
CA GLU A 46 -2.60 -0.54 7.36
C GLU A 46 -2.53 0.99 7.48
N GLY A 47 -1.90 1.46 8.57
CA GLY A 47 -1.95 2.86 8.99
C GLY A 47 -1.40 3.85 7.96
N PHE A 48 -1.64 5.13 8.22
CA PHE A 48 -1.30 6.34 7.45
C PHE A 48 0.15 6.51 6.93
N PHE A 49 1.04 5.53 7.11
CA PHE A 49 2.37 5.50 6.52
C PHE A 49 2.37 4.53 5.34
N PRO A 50 2.94 4.89 4.17
CA PRO A 50 3.27 3.87 3.18
C PRO A 50 4.28 2.94 3.83
N LEU A 51 3.80 1.85 4.42
CA LEU A 51 4.68 0.79 4.93
C LEU A 51 5.49 0.34 3.71
N MET A 52 6.80 0.51 3.78
CA MET A 52 7.66 -0.06 2.78
C MET A 52 7.35 -1.56 2.71
N PRO A 53 7.27 -2.14 1.50
CA PRO A 53 6.99 -3.55 1.35
C PRO A 53 7.91 -4.40 2.21
N THR A 54 7.36 -5.48 2.76
CA THR A 54 8.11 -6.51 3.48
C THR A 54 8.78 -7.47 2.50
N GLY A 55 9.68 -8.31 3.01
CA GLY A 55 10.27 -9.40 2.20
C GLY A 55 9.20 -10.37 1.67
N LYS A 56 8.11 -10.57 2.44
CA LYS A 56 6.98 -11.39 2.02
C LYS A 56 6.23 -10.79 0.84
N ASP A 57 5.94 -9.48 0.88
CA ASP A 57 5.27 -8.80 -0.23
C ASP A 57 6.10 -8.89 -1.51
N ALA A 58 7.41 -8.68 -1.38
CA ALA A 58 8.32 -8.80 -2.51
C ALA A 58 8.42 -10.24 -3.04
N TYR A 59 8.32 -11.25 -2.16
CA TYR A 59 8.30 -12.66 -2.54
C TYR A 59 7.02 -13.03 -3.31
N GLU A 60 5.84 -12.58 -2.86
CA GLU A 60 4.59 -12.79 -3.60
C GLU A 60 4.67 -12.21 -5.01
N ILE A 61 5.16 -10.97 -5.14
CA ILE A 61 5.34 -10.33 -6.44
C ILE A 61 6.41 -11.06 -7.29
N ALA A 62 7.46 -11.60 -6.67
CA ALA A 62 8.46 -12.40 -7.40
C ALA A 62 7.81 -13.66 -8.02
N LYS A 63 6.91 -14.34 -7.30
CA LYS A 63 6.14 -15.48 -7.84
C LYS A 63 5.32 -15.07 -9.06
N ASP A 64 4.66 -13.92 -9.02
CA ASP A 64 3.87 -13.39 -10.16
C ASP A 64 4.72 -13.12 -11.42
N TYR A 65 5.99 -12.74 -11.25
CA TYR A 65 6.92 -12.53 -12.36
C TYR A 65 7.51 -13.84 -12.91
N ILE A 66 7.70 -14.86 -12.07
CA ILE A 66 8.30 -16.15 -12.47
C ILE A 66 7.26 -17.11 -13.02
N GLN A 67 6.07 -17.18 -12.43
CA GLN A 67 5.03 -18.11 -12.84
C GLN A 67 4.78 -18.14 -14.37
N PRO A 68 4.75 -17.02 -15.12
CA PRO A 68 4.60 -17.06 -16.58
C PRO A 68 5.84 -17.53 -17.35
N THR A 69 7.03 -17.59 -16.75
CA THR A 69 8.25 -18.15 -17.39
C THR A 69 8.29 -19.67 -17.34
N ILE A 70 7.57 -20.27 -16.39
CA ILE A 70 7.54 -21.71 -16.15
C ILE A 70 6.60 -22.40 -17.15
N LYS A 71 7.12 -23.40 -17.86
CA LYS A 71 6.38 -24.19 -18.85
C LYS A 71 5.60 -25.37 -18.25
N SER A 72 5.87 -25.72 -16.99
CA SER A 72 5.18 -26.79 -16.27
C SER A 72 3.81 -26.29 -15.76
N ALA A 73 2.80 -27.14 -15.82
CA ALA A 73 1.49 -26.87 -15.21
C ALA A 73 1.48 -27.14 -13.69
N ASP A 74 2.44 -27.92 -13.21
CA ASP A 74 2.61 -28.29 -11.80
C ASP A 74 3.88 -27.60 -11.29
N VAL A 75 3.70 -26.47 -10.60
CA VAL A 75 4.75 -25.66 -9.99
C VAL A 75 4.41 -25.39 -8.54
N GLU A 76 5.37 -25.63 -7.65
CA GLU A 76 5.27 -25.34 -6.22
C GLU A 76 6.35 -24.34 -5.81
N PHE A 77 5.94 -23.32 -5.07
CA PHE A 77 6.84 -22.31 -4.50
C PHE A 77 6.83 -22.45 -2.96
N PRO A 78 7.99 -22.69 -2.32
CA PRO A 78 8.08 -22.89 -0.89
C PRO A 78 8.00 -21.55 -0.14
N ASP A 79 6.92 -21.35 0.62
CA ASP A 79 6.65 -20.09 1.34
C ASP A 79 7.66 -19.76 2.47
N LYS A 80 8.53 -20.70 2.86
CA LYS A 80 9.43 -20.57 4.02
C LYS A 80 10.92 -20.58 3.66
N ASP A 81 11.27 -20.95 2.43
CA ASP A 81 12.65 -21.18 2.02
C ASP A 81 13.11 -20.12 1.00
N TYR A 82 12.85 -18.86 1.34
CA TYR A 82 13.36 -17.72 0.57
C TYR A 82 14.27 -16.86 1.44
N GLU A 83 15.36 -16.41 0.82
CA GLU A 83 16.21 -15.38 1.36
C GLU A 83 15.82 -14.04 0.74
N PHE A 84 15.82 -13.02 1.59
CA PHE A 84 15.49 -11.66 1.19
C PHE A 84 16.60 -10.71 1.62
N SER A 85 17.07 -9.89 0.69
CA SER A 85 17.98 -8.78 0.96
C SER A 85 17.43 -7.46 0.42
N LYS A 86 17.61 -6.40 1.20
CA LYS A 86 17.26 -5.04 0.81
C LYS A 86 18.56 -4.27 0.53
N ASN A 87 18.82 -3.96 -0.74
CA ASN A 87 20.12 -3.42 -1.16
C ASN A 87 20.17 -1.88 -1.09
N SER A 88 19.08 -1.18 -1.43
CA SER A 88 18.97 0.30 -1.38
C SER A 88 17.50 0.75 -1.42
N ASP A 89 17.23 2.07 -1.41
CA ASP A 89 15.89 2.70 -1.43
C ASP A 89 14.91 2.00 -2.39
N SER A 90 14.10 1.10 -1.82
CA SER A 90 13.06 0.34 -2.51
C SER A 90 13.52 -0.77 -3.47
N VAL A 91 14.75 -1.27 -3.37
CA VAL A 91 15.23 -2.43 -4.15
C VAL A 91 15.32 -3.68 -3.30
N TYR A 92 14.66 -4.73 -3.75
CA TYR A 92 14.44 -6.01 -3.07
C TYR A 92 15.08 -7.12 -3.90
N THR A 93 15.93 -7.95 -3.30
CA THR A 93 16.46 -9.16 -3.95
C THR A 93 15.97 -10.39 -3.20
N ILE A 94 15.36 -11.30 -3.94
CA ILE A 94 14.70 -12.51 -3.45
C ILE A 94 15.44 -13.67 -4.08
N THR A 95 15.99 -14.55 -3.26
CA THR A 95 16.60 -15.80 -3.70
C THR A 95 15.78 -16.94 -3.14
N SER A 96 15.26 -17.81 -3.99
CA SER A 96 14.45 -18.96 -3.59
C SER A 96 14.52 -20.03 -4.66
N HIS A 97 13.62 -21.00 -4.60
CA HIS A 97 13.50 -22.05 -5.59
C HIS A 97 12.04 -22.32 -5.90
N PHE A 98 11.78 -22.99 -7.01
CA PHE A 98 10.49 -23.62 -7.28
C PHE A 98 10.71 -25.05 -7.72
N ASP A 99 9.75 -25.90 -7.41
CA ASP A 99 9.76 -27.30 -7.80
C ASP A 99 8.76 -27.51 -8.93
N THR A 100 9.18 -28.19 -10.00
CA THR A 100 8.32 -28.59 -11.11
C THR A 100 8.28 -30.09 -11.26
N ARG A 101 7.15 -30.64 -11.66
CA ARG A 101 7.05 -32.06 -12.02
C ARG A 101 7.16 -32.25 -13.52
N ASN A 102 8.13 -33.05 -13.96
CA ASN A 102 8.28 -33.37 -15.38
C ASN A 102 7.25 -34.45 -15.82
N ILE A 103 7.18 -34.71 -17.13
CA ILE A 103 6.26 -35.73 -17.69
C ILE A 103 6.52 -37.16 -17.18
N SER A 104 7.70 -37.42 -16.61
CA SER A 104 8.09 -38.69 -16.02
C SER A 104 7.73 -38.79 -14.53
N GLY A 105 7.16 -37.74 -13.94
CA GLY A 105 6.79 -37.66 -12.53
C GLY A 105 7.94 -37.31 -11.59
N GLU A 106 9.10 -36.95 -12.11
CA GLU A 106 10.25 -36.54 -11.32
C GLU A 106 10.16 -35.05 -10.98
N GLU A 107 10.50 -34.72 -9.73
CA GLU A 107 10.54 -33.36 -9.21
C GLU A 107 11.89 -32.73 -9.55
N VAL A 108 11.84 -31.60 -10.24
CA VAL A 108 12.98 -30.78 -10.62
C VAL A 108 12.91 -29.48 -9.84
N LYS A 109 13.89 -29.30 -8.97
CA LYS A 109 14.12 -28.06 -8.23
C LYS A 109 14.93 -27.09 -9.07
N THR A 110 14.42 -25.88 -9.25
CA THR A 110 15.10 -24.80 -9.96
C THR A 110 15.28 -23.62 -9.02
N GLU A 111 16.51 -23.16 -8.88
CA GLU A 111 16.81 -22.00 -8.05
C GLU A 111 16.65 -20.72 -8.86
N PHE A 112 16.22 -19.65 -8.21
CA PHE A 112 16.06 -18.36 -8.86
C PHE A 112 16.50 -17.22 -7.96
N THR A 113 16.94 -16.14 -8.58
CA THR A 113 17.15 -14.85 -7.94
C THR A 113 16.42 -13.75 -8.72
N VAL A 114 15.52 -13.04 -8.03
CA VAL A 114 14.78 -11.90 -8.58
C VAL A 114 15.22 -10.62 -7.88
N THR A 115 15.52 -9.59 -8.66
CA THR A 115 15.67 -8.23 -8.17
C THR A 115 14.46 -7.39 -8.61
N LEU A 116 13.71 -6.87 -7.64
CA LEU A 116 12.54 -6.03 -7.82
C LEU A 116 12.81 -4.62 -7.30
N LYS A 117 12.26 -3.61 -7.98
CA LYS A 117 12.23 -2.23 -7.49
C LYS A 117 10.79 -1.81 -7.22
N TYR A 118 10.52 -1.37 -6.00
CA TYR A 118 9.23 -0.84 -5.62
C TYR A 118 9.11 0.65 -5.98
N ASN A 119 8.03 1.00 -6.69
CA ASN A 119 7.76 2.33 -7.23
C ASN A 119 6.80 3.15 -6.36
N GLY A 120 6.28 2.58 -5.27
CA GLY A 120 5.27 3.21 -4.40
C GLY A 120 3.83 2.87 -4.82
N GLY A 121 2.89 2.95 -3.88
CA GLY A 121 1.50 2.55 -4.09
C GLY A 121 1.09 1.42 -3.14
N SER A 122 0.35 0.45 -3.65
CA SER A 122 0.05 -0.80 -2.94
C SER A 122 1.17 -1.80 -3.18
N SER A 123 1.71 -2.41 -2.12
CA SER A 123 2.74 -3.46 -2.22
C SER A 123 2.21 -4.74 -2.87
N ALA A 124 0.89 -4.99 -2.78
CA ALA A 124 0.25 -6.17 -3.37
C ALA A 124 -0.07 -6.03 -4.87
N ASP A 125 0.15 -4.86 -5.46
CA ASP A 125 -0.13 -4.62 -6.89
C ASP A 125 1.18 -4.65 -7.68
N GLN A 126 1.32 -5.66 -8.55
CA GLN A 126 2.49 -5.88 -9.41
C GLN A 126 2.89 -4.66 -10.24
N HIS A 127 1.94 -3.79 -10.63
CA HIS A 127 2.23 -2.57 -11.40
C HIS A 127 3.06 -1.54 -10.62
N ASN A 128 3.04 -1.62 -9.29
CA ASN A 128 3.87 -0.78 -8.42
C ASN A 128 5.29 -1.34 -8.25
N TRP A 129 5.64 -2.38 -9.01
CA TRP A 129 6.96 -3.01 -8.99
C TRP A 129 7.54 -3.07 -10.40
N THR A 130 8.84 -2.88 -10.49
CA THR A 130 9.60 -3.09 -11.72
C THR A 130 10.54 -4.27 -11.52
N LEU A 131 10.43 -5.26 -12.40
CA LEU A 131 11.43 -6.31 -12.51
C LEU A 131 12.75 -5.71 -13.03
N VAL A 132 13.79 -5.73 -12.19
CA VAL A 132 15.13 -5.25 -12.54
C VAL A 132 15.96 -6.38 -13.13
N LYS A 133 15.89 -7.56 -12.52
CA LYS A 133 16.68 -8.73 -12.90
C LYS A 133 15.96 -10.02 -12.51
N LEU A 134 16.04 -11.03 -13.37
CA LEU A 134 15.63 -12.40 -13.10
C LEU A 134 16.75 -13.33 -13.56
N GLU A 135 17.24 -14.18 -12.67
CA GLU A 135 18.21 -15.23 -12.96
C GLU A 135 17.65 -16.57 -12.48
N GLU A 136 17.72 -17.59 -13.33
CA GLU A 136 17.33 -18.98 -13.06
C GLU A 136 18.59 -19.85 -13.14
N HIS A 137 18.74 -20.79 -12.21
CA HIS A 137 19.93 -21.64 -12.05
C HIS A 137 19.57 -23.13 -12.07
#